data_AF-A0A5S4FPA7-F1
#
_entry.id   AF-A0A5S4FPA7-F1
#
_cell.length_a   1.000
_cell.length_b   1.000
_cell.length_c   1.000
_cell.angle_alpha   90.00
_cell.angle_beta   90.00
_cell.angle_gamma   90.00
#
_symmetry.space_group_name_H-M   'P 1'
#
loop_
_entity.id
_entity.type
_entity.pdbx_description
1 polymer ?
#
loop_
_entity_poly.entity_id
_entity_poly.type
_entity_poly.pdbx_seq_one_letter_code
_entity_poly.pdbx_strand_id
1 'polypeptide(L)'
;MNLLNAPRPWVAHIWWIALAIGATGFAFVWLATPHTREIEAAWQLGARLLAFACLCCAVAFFPWVSPRLHWLLYVPFVFLTGYLVPRISWFYYGDGARAQGDSFYTHLYLLLYPGIVLTVAAAYRIGGGSPGRCLKILASGVLIVFSGFLDVMWQVVNPVEIPEVIDAPHINLFTGGPVSFGGAILFTLAHVPVIVGINLLPLDRWIGRWTGLGADADTTGRK
;
A
#
# COMPACT_ATOMS: atom_id res chain seq x y z
N MET A 1 6.20 -15.92 13.27
CA MET A 1 7.18 -15.15 14.07
C MET A 1 6.40 -14.16 14.94
N ASN A 2 6.47 -14.31 16.27
CA ASN A 2 5.79 -13.42 17.23
C ASN A 2 6.83 -12.42 17.77
N LEU A 3 6.59 -11.12 17.55
CA LEU A 3 7.53 -10.05 17.94
C LEU A 3 7.61 -9.85 19.45
N LEU A 4 6.60 -10.33 20.19
CA LEU A 4 6.59 -10.29 21.65
C LEU A 4 7.64 -11.22 22.27
N ASN A 5 8.12 -12.19 21.51
CA ASN A 5 9.17 -13.12 21.95
C ASN A 5 10.58 -12.66 21.53
N ALA A 6 10.71 -11.44 20.99
CA ALA A 6 12.01 -10.95 20.57
C ALA A 6 12.93 -10.74 21.78
N PRO A 7 14.21 -11.16 21.70
CA PRO A 7 15.17 -10.98 22.81
C PRO A 7 15.49 -9.50 23.06
N ARG A 8 15.14 -8.61 22.11
CA ARG A 8 15.39 -7.17 22.19
C ARG A 8 14.10 -6.44 22.56
N PRO A 9 14.01 -5.79 23.73
CA PRO A 9 12.77 -5.19 24.22
C PRO A 9 12.25 -4.05 23.33
N TRP A 10 13.15 -3.33 22.64
CA TRP A 10 12.76 -2.25 21.73
C TRP A 10 12.00 -2.73 20.49
N VAL A 11 12.06 -4.01 20.14
CA VAL A 11 11.35 -4.59 18.97
C VAL A 11 9.84 -4.46 19.15
N ALA A 12 9.35 -4.56 20.39
CA ALA A 12 7.94 -4.33 20.71
C ALA A 12 7.49 -2.88 20.45
N HIS A 13 8.41 -1.91 20.51
CA HIS A 13 8.10 -0.49 20.27
C HIS A 13 8.07 -0.13 18.79
N ILE A 14 8.71 -0.91 17.90
CA ILE A 14 8.68 -0.66 16.45
C ILE A 14 7.24 -0.54 15.96
N TRP A 15 6.39 -1.46 16.41
CA TRP A 15 4.98 -1.48 16.02
C TRP A 15 4.24 -0.23 16.49
N TRP A 16 4.37 0.13 17.77
CA TRP A 16 3.70 1.31 18.32
C TRP A 16 4.16 2.61 17.66
N ILE A 17 5.46 2.76 17.41
CA ILE A 17 6.03 3.93 16.75
C ILE A 17 5.52 4.01 15.31
N ALA A 18 5.57 2.89 14.57
CA ALA A 18 5.08 2.84 13.19
C ALA A 18 3.57 3.13 13.11
N LEU A 19 2.78 2.59 14.04
CA LEU A 19 1.35 2.85 14.13
C LEU A 19 1.07 4.31 14.46
N ALA A 20 1.76 4.87 15.47
CA ALA A 20 1.57 6.25 15.88
C ALA A 20 1.90 7.21 14.73
N ILE A 21 3.08 7.10 14.12
CA ILE A 21 3.50 7.96 13.00
C ILE A 21 2.61 7.74 11.78
N GLY A 22 2.24 6.49 11.47
CA GLY A 22 1.38 6.18 10.34
C GLY A 22 -0.04 6.75 10.52
N ALA A 23 -0.63 6.59 11.70
CA ALA A 23 -1.97 7.09 12.00
C ALA A 23 -2.01 8.62 12.10
N THR A 24 -1.03 9.26 12.75
CA THR A 24 -0.96 10.73 12.81
C THR A 24 -0.63 11.32 11.45
N GLY A 25 0.26 10.69 10.68
CA GLY A 25 0.58 11.07 9.31
C GLY A 25 -0.64 10.97 8.40
N PHE A 26 -1.40 9.87 8.50
CA PHE A 26 -2.67 9.71 7.78
C PHE A 26 -3.68 10.79 8.17
N ALA A 27 -3.88 11.02 9.48
CA ALA A 27 -4.78 12.06 9.96
C ALA A 27 -4.36 13.46 9.48
N PHE A 28 -3.07 13.76 9.49
CA PHE A 28 -2.53 15.01 8.96
C PHE A 28 -2.78 15.14 7.45
N VAL A 29 -2.47 14.10 6.66
CA VAL A 29 -2.74 14.10 5.21
C VAL A 29 -4.23 14.32 4.95
N TRP A 30 -5.10 13.62 5.68
CA TRP A 30 -6.54 13.66 5.50
C TRP A 30 -7.20 14.97 5.96
N LEU A 31 -6.71 15.56 7.05
CA LEU A 31 -7.35 16.71 7.68
C LEU A 31 -6.68 18.05 7.32
N ALA A 32 -5.40 18.03 6.93
CA ALA A 32 -4.59 19.24 6.76
C ALA A 32 -4.00 19.40 5.36
N THR A 33 -4.10 18.42 4.45
CA THR A 33 -3.63 18.57 3.07
C THR A 33 -4.77 18.66 2.07
N PRO A 34 -4.60 19.39 0.94
CA PRO A 34 -5.59 19.43 -0.12
C PRO A 34 -5.86 18.04 -0.70
N HIS A 35 -7.13 17.73 -0.93
CA HIS A 35 -7.58 16.48 -1.57
C HIS A 35 -7.57 16.60 -3.10
N THR A 36 -6.44 17.04 -3.67
CA THR A 36 -6.29 17.30 -5.10
C THR A 36 -5.62 16.14 -5.82
N ARG A 37 -5.94 16.00 -7.11
CA ARG A 37 -5.26 15.07 -8.03
C ARG A 37 -3.80 15.46 -8.23
N GLU A 38 -3.53 16.74 -8.37
CA GLU A 38 -2.20 17.27 -8.65
C GLU A 38 -1.35 17.40 -7.38
N ILE A 39 -0.06 17.08 -7.52
CA ILE A 39 0.94 17.25 -6.45
C ILE A 39 1.58 18.62 -6.62
N GLU A 40 1.12 19.60 -5.84
CA GLU A 40 1.59 20.99 -5.96
C GLU A 40 3.01 21.17 -5.40
N ALA A 41 3.41 20.35 -4.44
CA ALA A 41 4.71 20.44 -3.80
C ALA A 41 5.30 19.06 -3.45
N ALA A 42 6.60 18.88 -3.70
CA ALA A 42 7.30 17.62 -3.45
C ALA A 42 7.21 17.13 -1.99
N TRP A 43 7.12 18.06 -1.02
CA TRP A 43 6.96 17.69 0.39
C TRP A 43 5.62 17.02 0.68
N GLN A 44 4.54 17.35 -0.04
CA GLN A 44 3.23 16.73 0.13
C GLN A 44 3.31 15.24 -0.25
N LEU A 45 4.01 14.93 -1.34
CA LEU A 45 4.30 13.57 -1.74
C LEU A 45 5.15 12.86 -0.69
N GLY A 46 6.22 13.49 -0.22
CA GLY A 46 7.08 12.95 0.84
C GLY A 46 6.31 12.61 2.13
N ALA A 47 5.44 13.51 2.58
CA ALA A 47 4.61 13.29 3.77
C ALA A 47 3.62 12.13 3.59
N ARG A 48 2.94 12.05 2.44
CA ARG A 48 2.01 10.97 2.10
C ARG A 48 2.72 9.61 2.03
N LEU A 49 3.88 9.55 1.36
CA LEU A 49 4.68 8.34 1.25
C LEU A 49 5.25 7.90 2.59
N LEU A 50 5.69 8.84 3.43
CA LEU A 50 6.19 8.52 4.76
C LEU A 50 5.08 7.97 5.67
N ALA A 51 3.92 8.64 5.71
CA ALA A 51 2.76 8.17 6.47
C ALA A 51 2.36 6.75 6.03
N PHE A 52 2.28 6.53 4.72
CA PHE A 52 1.95 5.23 4.16
C PHE A 52 3.01 4.16 4.46
N ALA A 53 4.30 4.49 4.36
CA ALA A 53 5.39 3.58 4.73
C ALA A 53 5.33 3.19 6.22
N CYS A 54 5.01 4.14 7.10
CA CYS A 54 4.80 3.87 8.52
C CYS A 54 3.59 2.94 8.75
N LEU A 55 2.48 3.12 8.04
CA LEU A 55 1.34 2.20 8.07
C LEU A 55 1.72 0.79 7.58
N CYS A 56 2.48 0.69 6.49
CA CYS A 56 3.02 -0.58 6.00
C CYS A 56 3.86 -1.29 7.08
N CYS A 57 4.75 -0.55 7.75
CA CYS A 57 5.51 -1.08 8.89
C CYS A 57 4.60 -1.48 10.05
N ALA A 58 3.59 -0.69 10.40
CA ALA A 58 2.65 -1.02 11.47
C ALA A 58 1.89 -2.33 11.18
N VAL A 59 1.49 -2.55 9.93
CA VAL A 59 0.86 -3.80 9.50
C VAL A 59 1.87 -4.95 9.56
N ALA A 60 3.04 -4.81 8.94
CA ALA A 60 4.02 -5.89 8.87
C ALA A 60 4.57 -6.31 10.25
N PHE A 61 4.76 -5.34 11.15
CA PHE A 61 5.26 -5.56 12.50
C PHE A 61 4.15 -5.71 13.55
N PHE A 62 2.90 -5.96 13.14
CA PHE A 62 1.83 -6.26 14.09
C PHE A 62 2.21 -7.46 14.98
N PRO A 63 2.23 -7.33 16.32
CA PRO A 63 2.81 -8.36 17.18
C PRO A 63 1.87 -9.53 17.45
N TRP A 64 0.54 -9.30 17.44
CA TRP A 64 -0.44 -10.31 17.83
C TRP A 64 -0.90 -11.15 16.63
N VAL A 65 -0.36 -12.35 16.52
CA VAL A 65 -0.74 -13.28 15.46
C VAL A 65 -1.68 -14.33 16.04
N SER A 66 -2.91 -14.38 15.54
CA SER A 66 -3.86 -15.42 15.95
C SER A 66 -5.02 -15.53 14.94
N PRO A 67 -5.44 -16.76 14.57
CA PRO A 67 -6.67 -16.96 13.82
C PRO A 67 -7.90 -16.36 14.52
N ARG A 68 -7.89 -16.22 15.84
CA ARG A 68 -9.00 -15.62 16.61
C ARG A 68 -9.15 -14.12 16.37
N LEU A 69 -8.13 -13.45 15.83
CA LEU A 69 -8.16 -12.01 15.54
C LEU A 69 -8.70 -11.69 14.14
N HIS A 70 -9.17 -12.69 13.37
CA HIS A 70 -9.74 -12.47 12.03
C HIS A 70 -10.90 -11.45 12.04
N TRP A 71 -11.62 -11.31 13.16
CA TRP A 71 -12.70 -10.33 13.28
C TRP A 71 -12.21 -8.88 13.10
N LEU A 72 -10.93 -8.58 13.36
CA LEU A 72 -10.34 -7.26 13.12
C LEU A 72 -10.40 -6.88 11.62
N LEU A 73 -10.45 -7.87 10.73
CA LEU A 73 -10.59 -7.65 9.29
C LEU A 73 -11.98 -7.15 8.89
N TYR A 74 -12.99 -7.32 9.77
CA TYR A 74 -14.31 -6.73 9.52
C TYR A 74 -14.29 -5.20 9.64
N VAL A 75 -13.35 -4.61 10.38
CA VAL A 75 -13.24 -3.14 10.50
C VAL A 75 -12.97 -2.48 9.14
N PRO A 76 -11.88 -2.82 8.41
CA PRO A 76 -11.69 -2.26 7.08
C PRO A 76 -12.79 -2.69 6.12
N PHE A 77 -13.32 -3.91 6.23
CA PHE A 77 -14.41 -4.36 5.36
C PHE A 77 -15.66 -3.47 5.50
N VAL A 78 -16.11 -3.20 6.73
CA VAL A 78 -17.26 -2.31 7.02
C VAL A 78 -16.99 -0.89 6.55
N PHE A 79 -15.79 -0.35 6.77
CA PHE A 79 -15.43 0.98 6.26
C PHE A 79 -15.44 1.04 4.73
N LEU A 80 -14.79 0.08 4.07
CA LEU A 80 -14.69 0.05 2.61
C LEU A 80 -16.08 -0.10 1.97
N THR A 81 -16.92 -0.99 2.50
CA THR A 81 -18.25 -1.28 1.92
C THR A 81 -19.35 -0.34 2.38
N GLY A 82 -19.32 0.13 3.62
CA GLY A 82 -20.35 0.98 4.21
C GLY A 82 -20.14 2.47 3.96
N TYR A 83 -18.90 2.91 3.71
CA TYR A 83 -18.59 4.31 3.45
C TYR A 83 -17.87 4.51 2.12
N LEU A 84 -16.72 3.87 1.92
CA LEU A 84 -15.82 4.27 0.83
C LEU A 84 -16.38 3.95 -0.56
N VAL A 85 -16.85 2.72 -0.78
CA VAL A 85 -17.46 2.28 -2.04
C VAL A 85 -18.72 3.09 -2.35
N PRO A 86 -19.71 3.25 -1.45
CA PRO A 86 -20.86 4.11 -1.68
C PRO A 86 -20.48 5.55 -2.03
N ARG A 87 -19.45 6.10 -1.37
CA ARG A 87 -18.98 7.46 -1.65
C ARG A 87 -18.38 7.59 -3.05
N ILE A 88 -17.60 6.60 -3.50
CA ILE A 88 -17.07 6.53 -4.87
C ILE A 88 -18.21 6.39 -5.87
N SER A 89 -19.17 5.49 -5.62
CA SER A 89 -20.36 5.29 -6.47
C SER A 89 -21.22 6.56 -6.57
N TRP A 90 -21.36 7.34 -5.49
CA TRP A 90 -22.08 8.61 -5.52
C TRP A 90 -21.47 9.60 -6.54
N PHE A 91 -20.15 9.68 -6.66
CA PHE A 91 -19.53 10.54 -7.67
C PHE A 91 -19.87 10.10 -9.09
N TYR A 92 -20.08 8.80 -9.33
CA TYR A 92 -20.49 8.31 -10.65
C TYR A 92 -21.98 8.52 -10.93
N TYR A 93 -22.86 8.23 -9.96
CA TYR A 93 -24.31 8.19 -10.20
C TYR A 93 -25.06 9.45 -9.77
N GLY A 94 -24.57 10.17 -8.76
CA GLY A 94 -25.23 11.32 -8.16
C GLY A 94 -24.55 12.66 -8.43
N ASP A 95 -23.25 12.66 -8.76
CA ASP A 95 -22.46 13.89 -8.97
C ASP A 95 -21.38 13.69 -10.04
N GLY A 96 -21.82 13.35 -11.26
CA GLY A 96 -20.93 13.03 -12.39
C GLY A 96 -19.95 14.13 -12.76
N ALA A 97 -20.26 15.41 -12.46
CA ALA A 97 -19.34 16.53 -12.63
C ALA A 97 -18.08 16.39 -11.77
N ARG A 98 -18.16 15.66 -10.65
CA ARG A 98 -17.03 15.36 -9.76
C ARG A 98 -16.45 13.97 -9.97
N ALA A 99 -16.95 13.16 -10.89
CA ALA A 99 -16.36 11.87 -11.24
C ALA A 99 -14.94 12.00 -11.81
N GLN A 100 -14.61 13.15 -12.40
CA GLN A 100 -13.25 13.51 -12.83
C GLN A 100 -12.56 14.48 -11.84
N GLY A 101 -13.20 14.72 -10.69
CA GLY A 101 -12.77 15.70 -9.70
C GLY A 101 -11.84 15.13 -8.64
N ASP A 102 -11.07 16.04 -8.06
CA ASP A 102 -10.17 15.89 -6.91
C ASP A 102 -10.67 14.96 -5.79
N SER A 103 -11.96 15.09 -5.43
CA SER A 103 -12.56 14.26 -4.39
C SER A 103 -12.71 12.79 -4.83
N PHE A 104 -13.12 12.53 -6.06
CA PHE A 104 -13.19 11.17 -6.60
C PHE A 104 -11.81 10.52 -6.60
N TYR A 105 -10.81 11.24 -7.11
CA TYR A 105 -9.43 10.77 -7.17
C TYR A 105 -8.90 10.39 -5.79
N THR A 106 -9.15 11.23 -4.78
CA THR A 106 -8.74 10.99 -3.40
C THR A 106 -9.37 9.70 -2.84
N HIS A 107 -10.69 9.51 -3.01
CA HIS A 107 -11.36 8.32 -2.46
C HIS A 107 -10.93 7.03 -3.17
N LEU A 108 -10.75 7.08 -4.49
CA LEU A 108 -10.36 5.91 -5.27
C LEU A 108 -8.86 5.60 -5.12
N TYR A 109 -7.99 6.53 -5.52
CA TYR A 109 -6.56 6.29 -5.66
C TYR A 109 -5.77 6.46 -4.36
N LEU A 110 -6.22 7.33 -3.45
CA LEU A 110 -5.51 7.59 -2.19
C LEU A 110 -6.08 6.83 -0.99
N LEU A 111 -7.33 6.37 -1.06
CA LEU A 111 -7.94 5.56 0.01
C LEU A 111 -8.23 4.11 -0.41
N LEU A 112 -8.98 3.87 -1.49
CA LEU A 112 -9.44 2.51 -1.80
C LEU A 112 -8.27 1.59 -2.18
N TYR A 113 -7.43 1.98 -3.13
CA TYR A 113 -6.34 1.10 -3.58
C TYR A 113 -5.30 0.83 -2.48
N PRO A 114 -4.78 1.84 -1.75
CA PRO A 114 -3.89 1.58 -0.61
C PRO A 114 -4.59 0.78 0.49
N GLY A 115 -5.88 1.04 0.73
CA GLY A 115 -6.70 0.32 1.70
C GLY A 115 -6.84 -1.17 1.39
N ILE A 116 -7.02 -1.54 0.11
CA ILE A 116 -7.02 -2.94 -0.33
C ILE A 116 -5.66 -3.58 -0.03
N VAL A 117 -4.55 -2.93 -0.41
CA VAL A 117 -3.20 -3.47 -0.18
C VAL A 117 -2.92 -3.66 1.32
N LEU A 118 -3.24 -2.67 2.15
CA LEU A 118 -3.08 -2.75 3.61
C LEU A 118 -3.96 -3.86 4.20
N THR A 119 -5.19 -4.03 3.73
CA THR A 119 -6.13 -5.05 4.22
C THR A 119 -5.66 -6.47 3.87
N VAL A 120 -5.19 -6.69 2.64
CA VAL A 120 -4.63 -7.97 2.20
C VAL A 120 -3.39 -8.32 3.03
N ALA A 121 -2.49 -7.35 3.23
CA ALA A 121 -1.29 -7.55 4.04
C ALA A 121 -1.61 -7.79 5.53
N ALA A 122 -2.62 -7.11 6.07
CA ALA A 122 -3.09 -7.31 7.44
C ALA A 122 -3.70 -8.70 7.63
N ALA A 123 -4.51 -9.16 6.67
CA ALA A 123 -5.05 -10.52 6.68
C ALA A 123 -3.93 -11.57 6.68
N TYR A 124 -2.94 -11.39 5.80
CA TYR A 124 -1.74 -12.23 5.78
C TYR A 124 -1.00 -12.23 7.12
N ARG A 125 -0.77 -11.04 7.71
CA ARG A 125 -0.01 -10.91 8.95
C ARG A 125 -0.74 -11.52 10.15
N ILE A 126 -2.01 -11.17 10.34
CA ILE A 126 -2.86 -11.69 11.42
C ILE A 126 -2.96 -13.22 11.34
N GLY A 127 -3.04 -13.76 10.13
CA GLY A 127 -3.11 -15.19 9.86
C GLY A 127 -1.83 -15.98 10.10
N GLY A 128 -0.71 -15.35 10.47
CA GLY A 128 0.57 -16.06 10.73
C GLY A 128 1.74 -15.68 9.85
N GLY A 129 1.49 -14.84 8.84
CA GLY A 129 2.50 -14.41 7.89
C GLY A 129 3.72 -13.76 8.54
N SER A 130 4.90 -13.93 7.94
CA SER A 130 6.13 -13.31 8.45
C SER A 130 6.17 -11.81 8.12
N PRO A 131 6.81 -10.96 8.95
CA PRO A 131 6.93 -9.52 8.68
C PRO A 131 7.57 -9.21 7.31
N GLY A 132 8.61 -9.94 6.91
CA GLY A 132 9.29 -9.72 5.64
C GLY A 132 8.43 -10.07 4.44
N ARG A 133 7.68 -11.18 4.48
CA ARG A 133 6.70 -11.50 3.42
C ARG A 133 5.52 -10.52 3.42
N CYS A 134 5.10 -10.03 4.58
CA CYS A 134 4.07 -9.00 4.66
C CYS A 134 4.53 -7.69 3.99
N LEU A 135 5.78 -7.25 4.25
CA LEU A 135 6.37 -6.09 3.55
C LEU A 135 6.47 -6.30 2.04
N LYS A 136 6.72 -7.53 1.57
CA LYS A 136 6.70 -7.84 0.12
C LYS A 136 5.30 -7.68 -0.46
N ILE A 137 4.27 -8.19 0.21
CA ILE A 137 2.87 -8.00 -0.22
C ILE A 137 2.55 -6.50 -0.32
N LEU A 138 2.92 -5.72 0.70
CA LEU A 138 2.70 -4.28 0.75
C LEU A 138 3.42 -3.55 -0.39
N ALA A 139 4.73 -3.81 -0.55
CA ALA A 139 5.55 -3.17 -1.58
C ALA A 139 5.11 -3.56 -2.99
N SER A 140 4.85 -4.85 -3.24
CA SER A 140 4.37 -5.33 -4.54
C SER A 140 2.99 -4.79 -4.86
N GLY A 141 2.06 -4.79 -3.90
CA GLY A 141 0.72 -4.26 -4.09
C GLY A 141 0.74 -2.78 -4.49
N VAL A 142 1.53 -1.97 -3.80
CA VAL A 142 1.67 -0.54 -4.10
C VAL A 142 2.35 -0.30 -5.44
N LEU A 143 3.40 -1.06 -5.76
CA LEU A 143 4.03 -0.96 -7.08
C LEU A 143 3.07 -1.32 -8.21
N ILE A 144 2.19 -2.30 -8.02
CA ILE A 144 1.14 -2.64 -9.02
C ILE A 144 0.12 -1.51 -9.14
N VAL A 145 -0.29 -0.90 -8.02
CA VAL A 145 -1.25 0.22 -8.04
C VAL A 145 -0.67 1.44 -8.78
N PHE A 146 0.61 1.74 -8.61
CA PHE A 146 1.27 2.89 -9.22
C PHE A 146 2.02 2.58 -10.52
N SER A 147 1.97 1.35 -11.03
CA SER A 147 2.67 0.99 -12.28
C SER A 147 1.96 1.46 -13.53
N GLY A 148 0.77 2.05 -13.45
CA GLY A 148 -0.10 2.29 -14.60
C GLY A 148 -0.88 1.05 -15.05
N PHE A 149 -0.76 -0.09 -14.34
CA PHE A 149 -1.49 -1.32 -14.68
C PHE A 149 -2.99 -1.09 -14.72
N LEU A 150 -3.54 -0.37 -13.74
CA LEU A 150 -4.97 -0.10 -13.70
C LEU A 150 -5.42 0.83 -14.83
N ASP A 151 -4.63 1.84 -15.18
CA ASP A 151 -4.92 2.76 -16.28
C ASP A 151 -4.94 2.02 -17.63
N VAL A 152 -3.98 1.12 -17.86
CA VAL A 152 -3.97 0.25 -19.06
C VAL A 152 -5.18 -0.70 -19.05
N MET A 153 -5.40 -1.39 -17.93
CA MET A 153 -6.49 -2.38 -17.85
C MET A 153 -7.87 -1.74 -17.96
N TRP A 154 -8.05 -0.49 -17.51
CA TRP A 154 -9.31 0.22 -17.69
C TRP A 154 -9.65 0.37 -19.18
N GLN A 155 -8.68 0.72 -20.03
CA GLN A 155 -8.89 0.84 -21.48
C GLN A 155 -9.10 -0.53 -22.16
N VAL A 156 -8.43 -1.58 -21.66
CA VAL A 156 -8.49 -2.93 -22.26
C VAL A 156 -9.78 -3.67 -21.89
N VAL A 157 -10.27 -3.53 -20.66
CA VAL A 157 -11.40 -4.31 -20.14
C VAL A 157 -12.74 -3.66 -20.47
N ASN A 158 -12.79 -2.34 -20.58
CA ASN A 158 -14.03 -1.63 -20.87
C ASN A 158 -14.22 -1.43 -22.39
N PRO A 159 -15.46 -1.37 -22.89
CA PRO A 159 -15.76 -1.14 -24.30
C PRO A 159 -15.56 0.34 -24.67
N VAL A 160 -14.33 0.81 -24.60
CA VAL A 160 -13.91 2.18 -24.90
C VAL A 160 -12.87 2.17 -26.02
N GLU A 161 -12.76 3.28 -26.74
CA GLU A 161 -11.70 3.45 -27.73
C GLU A 161 -10.35 3.58 -27.02
N ILE A 162 -9.34 2.85 -27.51
CA ILE A 162 -7.99 2.94 -26.96
C ILE A 162 -7.43 4.32 -27.31
N PRO A 163 -7.09 5.16 -26.31
CA PRO A 163 -6.64 6.51 -26.58
C PRO A 163 -5.22 6.49 -27.16
N GLU A 164 -4.87 7.51 -27.95
CA GLU A 164 -3.48 7.69 -28.40
C GLU A 164 -2.54 7.96 -27.23
N VAL A 165 -3.02 8.72 -26.23
CA VAL A 165 -2.27 9.14 -25.05
C VAL A 165 -3.04 8.91 -23.75
N ILE A 166 -2.32 8.58 -22.68
CA ILE A 166 -2.81 8.51 -21.30
C ILE A 166 -2.25 9.69 -20.51
N ASP A 167 -3.13 10.42 -19.83
CA ASP A 167 -2.79 11.46 -18.87
C ASP A 167 -3.03 10.98 -17.44
N ALA A 168 -1.99 10.42 -16.83
CA ALA A 168 -2.03 9.89 -15.47
C ALA A 168 -0.95 10.59 -14.62
N PRO A 169 -1.31 11.39 -13.60
CA PRO A 169 -0.36 12.21 -12.84
C PRO A 169 0.85 11.46 -12.28
N HIS A 170 0.63 10.23 -11.81
CA HIS A 170 1.68 9.40 -11.24
C HIS A 170 2.65 8.83 -12.30
N ILE A 171 2.21 8.65 -13.55
CA ILE A 171 3.08 8.30 -14.69
C ILE A 171 3.81 9.55 -15.16
N ASN A 172 3.07 10.67 -15.31
CA ASN A 172 3.58 11.95 -15.75
C ASN A 172 4.73 12.46 -14.87
N LEU A 173 4.72 12.13 -13.58
CA LEU A 173 5.82 12.44 -12.65
C LEU A 173 7.18 11.89 -13.15
N PHE A 174 7.18 10.75 -13.84
CA PHE A 174 8.40 10.12 -14.36
C PHE A 174 8.66 10.47 -15.82
N THR A 175 7.61 10.71 -16.60
CA THR A 175 7.69 10.88 -18.06
C THR A 175 7.71 12.34 -18.50
N GLY A 176 7.38 13.29 -17.61
CA GLY A 176 7.34 14.72 -17.88
C GLY A 176 6.05 15.21 -18.55
N GLY A 177 5.03 14.35 -18.68
CA GLY A 177 3.75 14.66 -19.30
C GLY A 177 3.02 13.41 -19.78
N PRO A 178 1.85 13.58 -20.43
CA PRO A 178 1.08 12.47 -20.99
C PRO A 178 1.91 11.59 -21.91
N VAL A 179 1.67 10.28 -21.85
CA VAL A 179 2.42 9.29 -22.63
C VAL A 179 1.54 8.59 -23.64
N SER A 180 2.13 8.05 -24.71
CA SER A 180 1.39 7.18 -25.61
C SER A 180 0.85 5.95 -24.87
N PHE A 181 -0.25 5.37 -25.35
CA PHE A 181 -0.79 4.14 -24.75
C PHE A 181 0.24 3.01 -24.71
N GLY A 182 1.00 2.83 -25.80
CA GLY A 182 2.13 1.89 -25.84
C GLY A 182 3.22 2.23 -24.82
N GLY A 183 3.50 3.52 -24.61
CA GLY A 183 4.39 4.00 -23.54
C GLY A 183 3.90 3.62 -22.14
N ALA A 184 2.60 3.75 -21.87
CA ALA A 184 1.99 3.33 -20.61
C ALA A 184 2.10 1.81 -20.37
N ILE A 185 1.95 1.00 -21.43
CA ILE A 185 2.19 -0.46 -21.35
C ILE A 185 3.66 -0.75 -20.98
N LEU A 186 4.60 -0.10 -21.66
CA LEU A 186 6.04 -0.28 -21.36
C LEU A 186 6.37 0.16 -19.93
N PHE A 187 5.82 1.29 -19.47
CA PHE A 187 5.96 1.76 -18.10
C PHE A 187 5.41 0.73 -17.10
N THR A 188 4.24 0.15 -17.37
CA THR A 188 3.67 -0.93 -16.55
C THR A 188 4.59 -2.15 -16.50
N LEU A 189 5.07 -2.63 -17.64
CA LEU A 189 5.92 -3.81 -17.73
C LEU A 189 7.29 -3.60 -17.06
N ALA A 190 7.81 -2.36 -17.06
CA ALA A 190 9.07 -2.02 -16.39
C ALA A 190 9.03 -2.23 -14.87
N HIS A 191 7.83 -2.28 -14.26
CA HIS A 191 7.68 -2.57 -12.83
C HIS A 191 7.80 -4.06 -12.49
N VAL A 192 7.62 -4.96 -13.48
CA VAL A 192 7.68 -6.41 -13.23
C VAL A 192 9.04 -6.85 -12.71
N PRO A 193 10.19 -6.48 -13.31
CA PRO A 193 11.51 -6.79 -12.75
C PRO A 193 11.72 -6.26 -11.33
N VAL A 194 11.19 -5.07 -11.02
CA VAL A 194 11.29 -4.46 -9.68
C VAL A 194 10.50 -5.28 -8.66
N ILE A 195 9.27 -5.66 -9.00
CA ILE A 195 8.42 -6.50 -8.14
C ILE A 195 9.07 -7.86 -7.92
N VAL A 196 9.61 -8.50 -8.96
CA VAL A 196 10.36 -9.76 -8.85
C VAL A 196 11.57 -9.57 -7.93
N GLY A 197 12.36 -8.52 -8.14
CA GLY A 197 13.54 -8.19 -7.32
C GLY A 197 13.20 -8.08 -5.83
N ILE A 198 12.16 -7.33 -5.48
CA ILE A 198 11.66 -7.18 -4.10
C ILE A 198 11.26 -8.54 -3.51
N ASN A 199 10.59 -9.38 -4.29
CA ASN A 199 10.17 -10.70 -3.84
C ASN A 199 11.33 -11.67 -3.64
N LEU A 200 12.46 -11.47 -4.32
CA LEU A 200 13.68 -12.23 -4.12
C LEU A 200 14.51 -11.77 -2.90
N LEU A 201 14.27 -10.57 -2.35
CA LEU A 201 15.01 -10.08 -1.18
C LEU A 201 14.79 -10.97 0.05
N PRO A 202 15.83 -11.32 0.82
CA PRO A 202 15.70 -12.16 2.01
C PRO A 202 15.26 -11.33 3.25
N LEU A 203 14.18 -10.55 3.11
CA LEU A 203 13.72 -9.60 4.14
C LEU A 203 13.52 -10.25 5.52
N ASP A 204 12.95 -11.45 5.58
CA ASP A 204 12.78 -12.16 6.85
C ASP A 204 14.12 -12.47 7.54
N ARG A 205 15.17 -12.79 6.78
CA ARG A 205 16.51 -13.01 7.33
C ARG A 205 17.09 -11.71 7.85
N TRP A 206 16.95 -10.61 7.11
CA TRP A 206 17.42 -9.29 7.54
C TRP A 206 16.71 -8.83 8.82
N ILE A 207 15.38 -8.93 8.85
CA ILE A 207 14.57 -8.60 10.03
C ILE A 207 14.93 -9.50 11.20
N GLY A 208 15.09 -10.82 10.99
CA GLY A 208 15.51 -11.76 12.03
C GLY A 208 16.86 -11.40 12.65
N ARG A 209 17.85 -11.00 11.81
CA ARG A 209 19.16 -10.51 12.28
C ARG A 209 19.05 -9.22 13.08
N TRP A 210 18.19 -8.29 12.66
CA TRP A 210 18.01 -7.00 13.33
C TRP A 210 17.22 -7.08 14.63
N THR A 211 16.27 -7.99 14.70
CA THR A 211 15.40 -8.19 15.88
C THR A 211 15.98 -9.21 16.86
N GLY A 212 16.95 -10.02 16.43
CA GLY A 212 17.50 -11.13 17.21
C GLY A 212 16.65 -12.41 17.16
N LEU A 213 15.50 -12.39 16.48
CA LEU A 213 14.58 -13.53 16.35
C LEU A 213 15.12 -14.70 15.52
N GLY A 214 16.27 -14.52 14.83
CA GLY A 214 16.92 -15.56 14.04
C GLY A 214 18.13 -16.23 14.69
N ALA A 215 18.58 -15.77 15.87
CA ALA A 215 19.80 -16.28 16.50
C ALA A 215 19.63 -17.66 17.15
N ASP A 216 18.44 -17.98 17.65
CA ASP A 216 18.20 -19.23 18.40
C ASP A 216 18.03 -20.47 17.52
N ALA A 217 17.73 -20.29 16.22
CA ALA A 217 17.52 -21.40 15.29
C ALA A 217 18.85 -22.03 14.79
N ASP A 218 19.96 -21.29 14.85
CA ASP A 218 21.26 -21.74 14.34
C ASP A 218 22.10 -22.47 15.41
N THR A 219 21.74 -22.33 16.69
CA THR A 219 22.43 -22.99 17.82
C THR A 219 21.98 -24.42 18.09
N THR A 220 20.83 -24.85 17.58
CA THR A 220 20.30 -26.22 17.76
C THR A 220 20.63 -27.19 16.63
N GLY A 221 21.29 -26.74 15.57
CA GLY A 221 21.62 -27.55 14.38
C GLY A 221 23.07 -28.06 14.29
N ARG A 222 23.92 -27.78 15.29
CA ARG A 222 25.27 -28.37 15.40
C ARG A 222 25.32 -29.39 16.53
N LYS A 223 24.82 -30.59 16.28
CA LYS A 223 25.26 -31.83 16.94
C LYS A 223 25.26 -32.95 15.91
#